data_AF-A0A2A4T5C2-F1
#
_entry.id   AF-A0A2A4T5C2-F1
#
_cell.length_a   1.000
_cell.length_b   1.000
_cell.length_c   1.000
_cell.angle_alpha   90.00
_cell.angle_beta   90.00
_cell.angle_gamma   90.00
#
_symmetry.space_group_name_H-M   'P 1'
#
loop_
_entity.id
_entity.type
_entity.pdbx_description
1 polymer ?
#
loop_
_entity_poly.entity_id
_entity_poly.type
_entity_poly.pdbx_seq_one_letter_code
_entity_poly.pdbx_strand_id
1 'polypeptide(L)'
;MSGKGGENGSQQTWGYSGSSGLPVSNTTTIDLTNGVTPETLGAAPYNSFIARLNNSGELLEVHLSGMAPSSLVSSWRFGMYDDDSNPSTGRYYLTSGNLPWALLIPVDWEHVLERVDISNGYPHILIWAASGGASNTDWYLTRRVKVFIFADVPEIGSD
;
A
#
# COMPACT_ATOMS: atom_id res chain seq x y z
N MET A 1 13.25 30.75 -27.67
CA MET A 1 13.78 29.88 -26.60
C MET A 1 12.66 29.63 -25.62
N SER A 2 12.12 28.41 -25.58
CA SER A 2 11.28 27.94 -24.46
C SER A 2 11.37 26.42 -24.49
N GLY A 3 12.37 25.89 -23.78
CA GLY A 3 12.58 24.46 -23.64
C GLY A 3 11.51 23.89 -22.71
N LYS A 4 10.78 22.90 -23.22
CA LYS A 4 9.91 22.05 -22.39
C LYS A 4 10.81 21.21 -21.48
N GLY A 5 10.66 21.35 -20.17
CA GLY A 5 11.28 20.44 -19.21
C GLY A 5 10.69 19.05 -19.38
N GLY A 6 11.48 18.12 -19.90
CA GLY A 6 11.12 16.70 -19.96
C GLY A 6 11.38 16.06 -18.61
N GLU A 7 10.35 15.50 -18.01
CA GLU A 7 10.46 14.60 -16.86
C GLU A 7 11.04 13.27 -17.37
N ASN A 8 12.31 13.00 -17.06
CA ASN A 8 12.89 11.67 -17.23
C ASN A 8 12.55 10.83 -15.99
N GLY A 9 11.29 10.38 -15.89
CA GLY A 9 10.93 9.30 -15.00
C GLY A 9 11.42 7.99 -15.59
N SER A 10 12.42 7.36 -14.96
CA SER A 10 12.76 5.98 -15.27
C SER A 10 11.60 5.08 -14.85
N GLN A 11 10.79 4.63 -15.81
CA GLN A 11 9.86 3.55 -15.56
C GLN A 11 10.67 2.28 -15.25
N GLN A 12 10.68 1.87 -13.97
CA GLN A 12 11.24 0.59 -13.59
C GLN A 12 10.26 -0.52 -14.00
N THR A 13 10.63 -1.29 -15.02
CA THR A 13 9.86 -2.45 -15.50
C THR A 13 10.20 -3.66 -14.64
N TRP A 14 9.25 -4.14 -13.85
CA TRP A 14 9.40 -5.33 -13.02
C TRP A 14 8.99 -6.58 -13.81
N GLY A 15 9.97 -7.41 -14.15
CA GLY A 15 9.72 -8.73 -14.74
C GLY A 15 9.34 -9.73 -13.65
N TYR A 16 8.16 -10.35 -13.76
CA TYR A 16 7.78 -11.47 -12.90
C TYR A 16 8.36 -12.76 -13.47
N SER A 17 9.55 -13.17 -13.02
CA SER A 17 10.05 -14.53 -13.28
C SER A 17 9.55 -15.45 -12.18
N GLY A 18 8.43 -16.12 -12.44
CA GLY A 18 7.85 -17.07 -11.49
C GLY A 18 8.87 -18.16 -11.11
N SER A 19 9.26 -18.17 -9.84
CA SER A 19 9.76 -19.35 -9.14
C SER A 19 9.67 -19.12 -7.63
N SER A 20 8.87 -19.96 -6.96
CA SER A 20 8.68 -20.13 -5.51
C SER A 20 8.28 -18.89 -4.70
N GLY A 21 7.06 -18.92 -4.14
CA GLY A 21 6.40 -17.83 -3.43
C GLY A 21 6.97 -17.46 -2.08
N LEU A 22 8.28 -17.24 -1.96
CA LEU A 22 8.90 -16.57 -0.83
C LEU A 22 8.75 -15.04 -0.99
N PRO A 23 8.58 -14.27 0.10
CA PRO A 23 8.58 -12.83 0.05
C PRO A 23 9.93 -12.35 -0.46
N VAL A 24 9.87 -11.49 -1.47
CA VAL A 24 11.05 -10.81 -1.98
C VAL A 24 11.14 -9.47 -1.28
N SER A 25 12.13 -9.30 -0.42
CA SER A 25 12.47 -7.98 0.13
C SER A 25 13.07 -7.13 -0.99
N ASN A 26 12.44 -5.99 -1.25
CA ASN A 26 12.94 -4.99 -2.19
C ASN A 26 13.36 -3.75 -1.40
N THR A 27 14.59 -3.27 -1.64
CA THR A 27 15.04 -1.98 -1.13
C THR A 27 15.00 -0.97 -2.27
N THR A 28 14.35 0.17 -2.05
CA THR A 28 14.31 1.28 -3.01
C THR A 28 14.99 2.49 -2.40
N THR A 29 16.02 2.99 -3.08
CA THR A 29 16.68 4.26 -2.74
C THR A 29 16.06 5.37 -3.58
N ILE A 30 15.67 6.47 -2.93
CA ILE A 30 15.17 7.67 -3.58
C ILE A 30 16.23 8.76 -3.45
N ASP A 31 16.93 9.04 -4.55
CA ASP A 31 17.90 10.12 -4.63
C ASP A 31 17.21 11.41 -5.09
N LEU A 32 17.29 12.45 -4.27
CA LEU A 32 16.74 13.76 -4.62
C LEU A 32 17.76 14.56 -5.42
N THR A 33 17.39 15.01 -6.62
CA THR A 33 18.26 15.85 -7.48
C THR A 33 18.65 17.16 -6.79
N ASN A 34 17.73 17.73 -6.00
CA ASN A 34 17.98 18.82 -5.10
C ASN A 34 17.44 18.42 -3.73
N GLY A 35 18.28 18.51 -2.69
CA GLY A 35 17.81 18.27 -1.32
C GLY A 35 16.67 19.22 -0.96
N VAL A 36 15.62 18.68 -0.35
CA VAL A 36 14.55 19.48 0.27
C VAL A 36 14.72 19.44 1.78
N THR A 37 14.25 20.48 2.47
CA THR A 37 14.26 20.47 3.93
C THR A 37 13.22 19.47 4.47
N PRO A 38 13.40 18.91 5.67
CA PRO A 38 12.39 18.04 6.28
C PRO A 38 11.01 18.68 6.37
N GLU A 39 10.94 20.00 6.61
CA GLU A 39 9.68 20.75 6.65
C GLU A 39 8.96 20.75 5.30
N THR A 40 9.73 20.75 4.21
CA THR A 40 9.19 20.67 2.84
C THR A 40 8.72 19.25 2.52
N LEU A 41 9.39 18.22 3.05
CA LEU A 41 9.01 16.81 2.86
C LEU A 41 7.76 16.44 3.67
N GLY A 42 7.55 17.09 4.82
CA GLY A 42 6.44 16.83 5.74
C GLY A 42 6.74 15.73 6.76
N ALA A 43 5.75 15.42 7.59
CA ALA A 43 5.84 14.37 8.60
C ALA A 43 5.28 13.04 8.08
N ALA A 44 5.87 11.94 8.54
CA ALA A 44 5.28 10.61 8.34
C ALA A 44 3.94 10.48 9.10
N PRO A 45 3.00 9.64 8.62
CA PRO A 45 3.10 8.82 7.42
C PRO A 45 3.00 9.63 6.13
N TYR A 46 3.93 9.40 5.20
CA TYR A 46 3.93 10.06 3.89
C TYR A 46 2.77 9.56 3.02
N ASN A 47 2.41 10.35 2.01
CA ASN A 47 1.43 9.95 1.00
C ASN A 47 2.06 8.98 -0.05
N SER A 48 2.50 7.81 0.42
CA SER A 48 3.02 6.75 -0.43
C SER A 48 1.89 6.01 -1.15
N PHE A 49 2.17 5.57 -2.38
CA PHE A 49 1.20 4.87 -3.22
C PHE A 49 1.87 3.87 -4.16
N ILE A 50 1.07 2.90 -4.61
CA ILE A 50 1.41 2.06 -5.76
C ILE A 50 0.62 2.54 -6.98
N ALA A 51 1.22 2.41 -8.16
CA ALA A 51 0.57 2.82 -9.40
C ALA A 51 0.77 1.79 -10.51
N ARG A 52 -0.20 1.72 -11.41
CA ARG A 52 -0.11 0.92 -12.63
C ARG A 52 -0.88 1.56 -13.77
N LEU A 53 -0.45 1.27 -14.99
CA LEU A 53 -1.25 1.54 -16.18
C LEU A 53 -2.25 0.39 -16.40
N ASN A 54 -3.47 0.75 -16.80
CA ASN A 54 -4.43 -0.22 -17.31
C ASN A 54 -4.25 -0.41 -18.84
N ASN A 55 -5.04 -1.30 -19.44
CA ASN A 55 -4.92 -1.63 -20.86
C ASN A 55 -5.22 -0.44 -21.81
N SER A 56 -5.91 0.59 -21.31
CA SER A 56 -6.21 1.82 -22.04
C SER A 56 -5.13 2.89 -21.85
N GLY A 57 -4.06 2.61 -21.10
CA GLY A 57 -2.98 3.56 -20.78
C GLY A 57 -3.32 4.53 -19.66
N GLU A 58 -4.39 4.31 -18.90
CA GLU A 58 -4.77 5.19 -17.79
C GLU A 58 -4.00 4.82 -16.53
N LEU A 59 -3.50 5.84 -15.82
CA LEU A 59 -2.82 5.66 -14.55
C LEU A 59 -3.83 5.41 -13.43
N LEU A 60 -3.69 4.28 -12.76
CA LEU A 60 -4.42 3.94 -11.55
C LEU A 60 -3.46 4.01 -10.37
N GLU A 61 -3.91 4.63 -9.28
CA GLU A 61 -3.14 4.79 -8.06
C GLU A 61 -3.92 4.21 -6.88
N VAL A 62 -3.21 3.65 -5.90
CA VAL A 62 -3.75 3.21 -4.61
C VAL A 62 -2.87 3.79 -3.52
N HIS A 63 -3.45 4.64 -2.67
CA HIS A 63 -2.78 5.30 -1.55
C HIS A 63 -3.30 4.75 -0.21
N LEU A 64 -2.66 5.17 0.88
CA LEU A 64 -3.22 5.00 2.23
C LEU A 64 -4.58 5.70 2.36
N SER A 65 -5.46 5.16 3.21
CA SER A 65 -6.82 5.68 3.41
C SER A 65 -6.82 7.17 3.76
N GLY A 66 -7.67 7.94 3.09
CA GLY A 66 -7.81 9.39 3.31
C GLY A 66 -6.71 10.26 2.70
N MET A 67 -5.67 9.66 2.10
CA MET A 67 -4.69 10.43 1.34
C MET A 67 -5.24 10.79 -0.03
N ALA A 68 -4.92 11.99 -0.51
CA ALA A 68 -5.33 12.43 -1.85
C ALA A 68 -4.49 11.76 -2.96
N PRO A 69 -5.07 11.49 -4.14
CA PRO A 69 -4.31 11.03 -5.31
C PRO A 69 -3.29 12.06 -5.77
N SER A 70 -2.40 11.64 -6.67
CA SER A 70 -1.62 12.57 -7.49
C SER A 70 -2.50 13.28 -8.53
N SER A 71 -1.97 14.33 -9.16
CA SER A 71 -2.64 15.01 -10.28
C SER A 71 -2.67 14.17 -11.57
N LEU A 72 -2.01 13.01 -11.60
CA LEU A 72 -1.89 12.15 -12.78
C LEU A 72 -2.91 10.99 -12.79
N VAL A 73 -3.61 10.74 -11.67
CA VAL A 73 -4.55 9.62 -11.56
C VAL A 73 -5.73 9.79 -12.51
N SER A 74 -6.21 8.66 -13.04
CA SER A 74 -7.51 8.59 -13.68
C SER A 74 -8.61 8.42 -12.63
N SER A 75 -9.27 9.53 -12.27
CA SER A 75 -10.21 9.60 -11.14
C SER A 75 -11.60 9.00 -11.41
N TRP A 76 -11.91 8.60 -12.65
CA TRP A 76 -13.25 8.06 -12.98
C TRP A 76 -13.60 6.76 -12.24
N ARG A 77 -12.59 6.08 -11.68
CA ARG A 77 -12.78 4.87 -10.87
C ARG A 77 -13.16 5.12 -9.43
N PHE A 78 -13.08 6.37 -8.95
CA PHE A 78 -13.54 6.70 -7.61
C PHE A 78 -15.05 6.52 -7.49
N GLY A 79 -15.48 5.87 -6.42
CA GLY A 79 -16.90 5.55 -6.18
C GLY A 79 -17.43 4.38 -7.03
N MET A 80 -16.55 3.58 -7.64
CA MET A 80 -16.93 2.41 -8.45
C MET A 80 -16.70 1.10 -7.71
N TYR A 81 -17.61 0.14 -7.91
CA TYR A 81 -17.57 -1.17 -7.26
C TYR A 81 -17.55 -1.03 -5.73
N ASP A 82 -16.54 -1.60 -5.05
CA ASP A 82 -16.39 -1.50 -3.61
C ASP A 82 -15.69 -0.21 -3.15
N ASP A 83 -15.10 0.56 -4.08
CA ASP A 83 -14.50 1.85 -3.74
C ASP A 83 -15.58 2.89 -3.45
N ASP A 84 -15.46 3.57 -2.31
CA ASP A 84 -16.35 4.63 -1.85
C ASP A 84 -15.59 5.96 -1.74
N SER A 85 -14.58 6.17 -2.60
CA SER A 85 -13.85 7.43 -2.67
C SER A 85 -14.76 8.56 -3.16
N ASN A 86 -14.78 9.67 -2.42
CA ASN A 86 -15.51 10.87 -2.76
C ASN A 86 -14.63 12.12 -2.54
N PRO A 87 -14.08 12.69 -3.63
CA PRO A 87 -13.22 13.88 -3.57
C PRO A 87 -13.85 15.08 -2.86
N SER A 88 -15.17 15.26 -2.95
CA SER A 88 -15.87 16.39 -2.31
C SER A 88 -15.84 16.34 -0.78
N THR A 89 -15.59 15.15 -0.21
CA THR A 89 -15.52 14.91 1.23
C THR A 89 -14.11 14.58 1.72
N GLY A 90 -13.12 14.53 0.82
CA GLY A 90 -11.77 14.04 1.14
C GLY A 90 -11.71 12.56 1.51
N ARG A 91 -12.77 11.79 1.28
CA ARG A 91 -12.79 10.34 1.48
C ARG A 91 -12.11 9.68 0.31
N TYR A 92 -11.06 8.92 0.57
CA TYR A 92 -10.30 8.23 -0.47
C TYR A 92 -9.85 6.84 -0.02
N TYR A 93 -9.81 5.93 -0.99
CA TYR A 93 -9.22 4.59 -0.92
C TYR A 93 -9.80 3.70 0.18
N LEU A 94 -11.11 3.76 0.36
CA LEU A 94 -11.87 3.02 1.37
C LEU A 94 -13.15 2.48 0.75
N THR A 95 -13.63 1.35 1.27
CA THR A 95 -15.00 0.90 1.03
C THR A 95 -16.00 1.67 1.87
N SER A 96 -17.30 1.54 1.59
CA SER A 96 -18.37 2.12 2.43
C SER A 96 -18.33 1.62 3.88
N GLY A 97 -17.76 0.44 4.11
CA GLY A 97 -17.51 -0.15 5.43
C GLY A 97 -16.16 0.21 6.08
N ASN A 98 -15.44 1.21 5.53
CA ASN A 98 -14.12 1.66 5.98
C ASN A 98 -12.97 0.63 5.82
N LEU A 99 -13.12 -0.38 4.96
CA LEU A 99 -11.98 -1.26 4.65
C LEU A 99 -10.99 -0.50 3.74
N PRO A 100 -9.71 -0.35 4.13
CA PRO A 100 -8.72 0.38 3.34
C PRO A 100 -8.13 -0.47 2.22
N TRP A 101 -7.77 0.17 1.10
CA TRP A 101 -7.04 -0.52 0.01
C TRP A 101 -5.54 -0.73 0.29
N ALA A 102 -4.96 0.04 1.22
CA ALA A 102 -3.56 -0.05 1.59
C ALA A 102 -3.38 0.05 3.12
N LEU A 103 -2.38 -0.66 3.64
CA LEU A 103 -2.04 -0.70 5.07
C LEU A 103 -0.61 -0.20 5.28
N LEU A 104 -0.41 0.59 6.33
CA LEU A 104 0.91 0.90 6.87
C LEU A 104 1.10 0.14 8.18
N ILE A 105 2.03 -0.81 8.19
CA ILE A 105 2.32 -1.64 9.36
C ILE A 105 3.73 -1.30 9.84
N PRO A 106 3.90 -0.77 11.06
CA PRO A 106 5.18 -0.21 11.53
C PRO A 106 6.14 -1.27 12.08
N VAL A 107 6.00 -2.53 11.65
CA VAL A 107 6.80 -3.68 12.10
C VAL A 107 7.03 -4.62 10.92
N ASP A 108 8.01 -5.51 11.05
CA ASP A 108 8.14 -6.64 10.16
C ASP A 108 6.87 -7.49 10.24
N TRP A 109 6.13 -7.54 9.14
CA TRP A 109 4.79 -8.11 9.09
C TRP A 109 4.76 -9.43 8.33
N GLU A 110 4.12 -10.42 8.94
CA GLU A 110 3.84 -11.70 8.29
C GLU A 110 2.53 -11.59 7.53
N HIS A 111 2.66 -11.29 6.24
CA HIS A 111 1.53 -11.25 5.33
C HIS A 111 0.83 -12.60 5.24
N VAL A 112 -0.48 -12.56 4.98
CA VAL A 112 -1.26 -13.77 4.73
C VAL A 112 -0.84 -14.42 3.41
N LEU A 113 -1.09 -15.72 3.30
CA LEU A 113 -0.94 -16.44 2.04
C LEU A 113 -1.80 -15.77 0.94
N GLU A 114 -1.30 -15.79 -0.29
CA GLU A 114 -2.02 -15.29 -1.47
C GLU A 114 -3.44 -15.90 -1.55
N ARG A 115 -4.44 -15.05 -1.82
CA ARG A 115 -5.89 -15.39 -1.84
C ARG A 115 -6.50 -15.84 -0.50
N VAL A 116 -5.79 -15.73 0.61
CA VAL A 116 -6.37 -15.93 1.94
C VAL A 116 -6.84 -14.58 2.48
N ASP A 117 -8.08 -14.52 2.95
CA ASP A 117 -8.60 -13.32 3.62
C ASP A 117 -7.73 -12.99 4.84
N ILE A 118 -7.30 -11.73 4.93
CA ILE A 118 -6.45 -11.22 6.01
C ILE A 118 -7.07 -11.45 7.39
N SER A 119 -8.40 -11.45 7.51
CA SER A 119 -9.10 -11.71 8.77
C SER A 119 -8.93 -13.14 9.29
N ASN A 120 -8.62 -14.11 8.41
CA ASN A 120 -8.26 -15.46 8.84
C ASN A 120 -6.90 -15.48 9.55
N GLY A 121 -5.93 -14.72 9.03
CA GLY A 121 -4.62 -14.56 9.65
C GLY A 121 -4.64 -13.65 10.86
N TYR A 122 -5.42 -12.57 10.81
CA TYR A 122 -5.49 -11.49 11.80
C TYR A 122 -6.95 -11.15 12.15
N PRO A 123 -7.58 -11.86 13.10
CA PRO A 123 -9.03 -11.79 13.35
C PRO A 123 -9.58 -10.41 13.74
N HIS A 124 -8.74 -9.51 14.26
CA HIS A 124 -9.18 -8.20 14.75
C HIS A 124 -9.15 -7.10 13.68
N ILE A 125 -8.62 -7.38 12.48
CA ILE A 125 -8.45 -6.36 11.43
C ILE A 125 -9.76 -5.73 10.96
N LEU A 126 -10.85 -6.51 10.87
CA LEU A 126 -12.13 -6.00 10.40
C LEU A 126 -12.76 -5.01 11.40
N ILE A 127 -12.59 -5.26 12.70
CA ILE A 127 -13.07 -4.36 13.75
C ILE A 127 -12.23 -3.08 13.75
N TRP A 128 -10.91 -3.20 13.58
CA TRP A 128 -10.03 -2.05 13.42
C TRP A 128 -10.43 -1.19 12.23
N ALA A 129 -10.60 -1.80 11.05
CA ALA A 129 -10.95 -1.09 9.83
C ALA A 129 -12.33 -0.41 9.93
N ALA A 130 -13.36 -1.12 10.39
CA ALA A 130 -14.71 -0.58 10.56
C ALA A 130 -14.73 0.64 11.50
N SER A 131 -13.86 0.65 12.51
CA SER A 131 -13.72 1.77 13.46
C SER A 131 -12.96 2.99 12.92
N GLY A 132 -12.49 2.95 11.66
CA GLY A 132 -11.60 3.98 11.11
C GLY A 132 -10.24 4.02 11.80
N GLY A 133 -9.78 2.87 12.32
CA GLY A 133 -8.50 2.74 13.01
C GLY A 133 -8.50 3.14 14.50
N ALA A 134 -9.66 3.41 15.10
CA ALA A 134 -9.77 3.82 16.50
C ALA A 134 -9.73 2.65 17.51
N SER A 135 -10.08 1.44 17.10
CA SER A 135 -10.14 0.23 17.94
C SER A 135 -9.19 -0.85 17.44
N ASN A 136 -8.72 -1.74 18.32
CA ASN A 136 -7.78 -2.82 17.98
C ASN A 136 -6.56 -2.30 17.21
N THR A 137 -5.96 -1.20 17.67
CA THR A 137 -4.81 -0.53 17.00
C THR A 137 -3.58 -1.43 16.90
N ASP A 138 -3.54 -2.51 17.67
CA ASP A 138 -2.53 -3.56 17.71
C ASP A 138 -2.99 -4.86 17.03
N TRP A 139 -4.00 -4.81 16.14
CA TRP A 139 -4.54 -5.99 15.45
C TRP A 139 -3.44 -6.82 14.76
N TYR A 140 -2.39 -6.16 14.25
CA TYR A 140 -1.25 -6.79 13.57
C TYR A 140 -0.27 -7.49 14.52
N LEU A 141 -0.39 -7.26 15.85
CA LEU A 141 0.37 -7.95 16.91
C LEU A 141 -0.44 -9.06 17.59
N THR A 142 -1.75 -9.13 17.32
CA THR A 142 -2.64 -10.13 17.93
C THR A 142 -2.25 -11.54 17.50
N ARG A 143 -2.65 -12.57 18.27
CA ARG A 143 -2.43 -13.98 17.95
C ARG A 143 -2.95 -14.31 16.54
N ARG A 144 -2.03 -14.39 15.60
CA ARG A 144 -2.26 -14.79 14.22
C ARG A 144 -2.44 -16.29 14.07
N VAL A 145 -3.19 -16.71 13.06
CA VAL A 145 -3.42 -18.13 12.76
C VAL A 145 -2.38 -18.59 11.73
N LYS A 146 -1.39 -19.36 12.19
CA LYS A 146 -0.18 -19.70 11.42
C LYS A 146 -0.41 -20.41 10.09
N VAL A 147 -1.49 -21.17 9.94
CA VAL A 147 -1.79 -21.87 8.66
C VAL A 147 -2.13 -20.90 7.52
N PHE A 148 -2.43 -19.64 7.85
CA PHE A 148 -2.86 -18.62 6.90
C PHE A 148 -1.79 -17.57 6.60
N ILE A 149 -0.61 -17.65 7.22
CA ILE A 149 0.45 -16.64 7.09
C ILE A 149 1.68 -17.23 6.43
N PHE A 150 2.38 -16.38 5.68
CA PHE A 150 3.66 -16.71 5.10
C PHE A 150 4.77 -16.37 6.10
N ALA A 151 4.93 -17.18 7.16
CA ALA A 151 6.19 -17.41 7.88
C ALA A 151 6.02 -18.33 9.10
N ASP A 152 6.93 -19.31 9.18
CA ASP A 152 7.78 -19.60 10.34
C ASP A 152 9.13 -20.01 9.71
N VAL A 153 10.13 -19.10 9.70
CA VAL A 153 11.49 -19.46 9.25
C VAL A 153 12.12 -20.30 10.36
N PRO A 154 12.60 -21.53 10.12
CA PRO A 154 13.34 -22.28 11.13
C PRO A 154 14.55 -21.46 11.56
N GLU A 155 14.84 -21.37 12.87
CA GLU A 155 16.20 -21.03 13.28
C GLU A 155 17.13 -22.01 12.57
N ILE A 156 17.99 -21.49 11.71
CA ILE A 156 19.08 -22.26 11.13
C ILE A 156 19.94 -22.73 12.30
N GLY A 157 19.67 -23.94 12.75
CA GLY A 157 20.48 -24.65 13.72
C GLY A 157 21.91 -24.65 13.21
N SER A 158 22.82 -24.15 14.04
CA SER A 158 24.24 -24.31 13.86
C SER A 158 24.58 -25.80 13.98
N ASP A 159 25.02 -26.40 12.88
CA ASP A 159 25.90 -27.57 12.85
C ASP A 159 27.02 -27.32 11.83
#